data_AF-A0A1I6P816-F1
#
_entry.id   AF-A0A1I6P816-F1
#
_cell.length_a   1.000
_cell.length_b   1.000
_cell.length_c   1.000
_cell.angle_alpha   90.00
_cell.angle_beta   90.00
_cell.angle_gamma   90.00
#
_symmetry.space_group_name_H-M   'P 1'
#
loop_
_entity.id
_entity.type
_entity.pdbx_description
1 polymer ?
#
loop_
_entity_poly.entity_id
_entity_poly.type
_entity_poly.pdbx_seq_one_letter_code
_entity_poly.pdbx_strand_id
1 'polypeptide(L)'
;MTTPLPPPPAPDSGAAAQTITVNGDNVLEVRKTILSAAEDARERLYNLAASLQVTPPAGDEVSKHAAITWTAYLLGNQDSHFNRLMQYVDNVVKLGEQLGEAARQYGYTDEEISASFQLTRGAK
;
A
#
# COMPACT_ATOMS: atom_id res chain seq x y z
N MET A 1 -18.02 27.06 -17.18
CA MET A 1 -17.38 25.75 -16.93
C MET A 1 -16.67 25.84 -15.60
N THR A 2 -17.17 25.15 -14.58
CA THR A 2 -16.60 25.15 -13.23
C THR A 2 -15.59 24.02 -13.14
N THR A 3 -14.32 24.38 -12.99
CA THR A 3 -13.22 23.43 -12.74
C THR A 3 -13.53 22.58 -11.51
N PRO A 4 -13.35 21.24 -11.54
CA PRO A 4 -13.56 20.42 -10.35
C PRO A 4 -12.60 20.85 -9.23
N LEU A 5 -13.12 20.96 -8.02
CA LEU A 5 -12.30 21.21 -6.83
C LEU A 5 -11.23 20.12 -6.70
N PRO A 6 -9.97 20.48 -6.37
CA PRO A 6 -8.95 19.50 -6.04
C PRO A 6 -9.45 18.60 -4.91
N PRO A 7 -9.15 17.29 -4.94
CA PRO A 7 -9.54 16.38 -3.89
C PRO A 7 -9.03 16.89 -2.54
N PRO A 8 -9.82 16.76 -1.46
CA PRO A 8 -9.40 17.17 -0.13
C PRO A 8 -8.09 16.47 0.25
N PRO A 9 -7.17 17.15 0.94
CA PRO A 9 -5.96 16.51 1.46
C PRO A 9 -6.36 15.28 2.27
N ALA A 10 -5.61 14.18 2.10
CA ALA A 10 -5.81 12.99 2.91
C ALA A 10 -5.77 13.37 4.40
N PRO A 11 -6.64 12.80 5.25
CA PRO A 11 -6.61 13.08 6.67
C PRO A 11 -5.20 12.77 7.19
N ASP A 12 -4.63 13.74 7.90
CA ASP A 12 -3.33 13.65 8.55
C ASP A 12 -3.34 12.41 9.43
N SER A 13 -2.81 11.31 8.90
CA SER A 13 -2.59 10.11 9.67
C SER A 13 -1.52 10.51 10.66
N GLY A 14 -1.89 10.75 11.92
CA GLY A 14 -1.02 11.23 13.01
C GLY A 14 0.13 10.27 13.39
N ALA A 15 0.67 9.51 12.45
CA ALA A 15 2.03 9.02 12.54
C ALA A 15 2.94 10.22 12.32
N ALA A 16 3.56 10.71 13.39
CA ALA A 16 4.68 11.64 13.29
C ALA A 16 5.59 11.16 12.16
N ALA A 17 5.78 11.99 11.12
CA ALA A 17 6.66 11.67 10.01
C ALA A 17 8.06 11.44 10.62
N GLN A 18 8.40 10.17 10.86
CA GLN A 18 9.72 9.82 11.36
C GLN A 18 10.69 10.17 10.25
N THR A 19 11.58 11.13 10.52
CA THR A 19 12.65 11.45 9.58
C THR A 19 13.61 10.28 9.53
N ILE A 20 13.44 9.41 8.53
CA ILE A 20 14.37 8.32 8.26
C ILE A 20 15.57 8.94 7.53
N THR A 21 16.72 9.00 8.19
CA THR A 21 17.98 9.39 7.55
C THR A 21 18.60 8.15 6.93
N VAL A 22 18.64 8.09 5.59
CA VAL A 22 19.24 6.98 4.84
C VAL A 22 20.68 7.32 4.48
N ASN A 23 21.60 6.39 4.74
CA ASN A 23 23.01 6.46 4.37
C ASN A 23 23.50 5.10 3.83
N GLY A 24 24.75 5.02 3.40
CA GLY A 24 25.34 3.79 2.87
C GLY A 24 25.23 2.62 3.84
N ASP A 25 25.42 2.85 5.14
CA ASP A 25 25.46 1.77 6.14
C ASP A 25 24.08 1.16 6.42
N ASN A 26 23.00 1.92 6.24
CA ASN A 26 21.64 1.51 6.62
C ASN A 26 20.67 1.32 5.45
N VAL A 27 21.06 1.67 4.22
CA VAL A 27 20.15 1.67 3.05
C VAL A 27 19.48 0.31 2.81
N LEU A 28 20.21 -0.80 2.98
CA LEU A 28 19.65 -2.14 2.79
C LEU A 28 18.70 -2.55 3.92
N GLU A 29 18.97 -2.14 5.16
CA GLU A 29 18.10 -2.40 6.31
C GLU A 29 16.79 -1.60 6.21
N VAL A 30 16.89 -0.31 5.84
CA VAL A 30 15.73 0.56 5.61
C VAL A 30 14.89 0.01 4.45
N ARG A 31 15.53 -0.37 3.34
CA ARG A 31 14.86 -1.01 2.20
C ARG A 31 14.09 -2.26 2.62
N LYS A 32 14.74 -3.16 3.38
CA LYS A 32 14.11 -4.38 3.89
C LYS A 32 12.87 -4.06 4.71
N THR A 33 12.98 -3.13 5.66
CA THR A 33 11.89 -2.73 6.55
C THR A 33 10.69 -2.18 5.77
N ILE A 34 10.93 -1.30 4.80
CA ILE A 34 9.89 -0.70 3.95
C ILE A 34 9.18 -1.77 3.11
N LEU A 35 9.93 -2.66 2.47
CA LEU A 35 9.35 -3.71 1.63
C LEU A 35 8.57 -4.74 2.46
N SER A 36 9.05 -5.10 3.65
CA SER A 36 8.30 -5.97 4.57
C SER A 36 7.00 -5.31 5.04
N ALA A 37 7.02 -4.02 5.39
CA ALA A 37 5.80 -3.30 5.75
C ALA A 37 4.80 -3.23 4.58
N ALA A 38 5.28 -3.06 3.34
CA ALA A 38 4.43 -3.08 2.15
C ALA A 38 3.79 -4.46 1.91
N GLU A 39 4.56 -5.55 2.09
CA GLU A 39 4.04 -6.91 1.97
C GLU A 39 2.97 -7.22 3.02
N ASP A 40 3.24 -6.88 4.29
CA ASP A 40 2.29 -7.03 5.39
C ASP A 40 1.00 -6.23 5.12
N ALA A 41 1.12 -4.98 4.66
CA ALA A 41 -0.03 -4.15 4.31
C ALA A 41 -0.84 -4.76 3.17
N ARG A 42 -0.16 -5.26 2.13
CA ARG A 42 -0.80 -5.93 0.99
C ARG A 42 -1.57 -7.17 1.42
N GLU A 43 -0.96 -8.03 2.24
CA GLU A 43 -1.59 -9.23 2.76
C GLU A 43 -2.84 -8.89 3.59
N ARG A 44 -2.72 -7.90 4.49
CA ARG A 44 -3.86 -7.42 5.30
C ARG A 44 -4.99 -6.90 4.42
N LEU A 45 -4.69 -6.13 3.38
CA LEU A 45 -5.71 -5.63 2.44
C LEU A 45 -6.41 -6.79 1.73
N TYR A 46 -5.68 -7.76 1.18
CA TYR A 46 -6.29 -8.92 0.53
C TYR A 46 -7.16 -9.74 1.48
N ASN A 47 -6.72 -9.95 2.72
CA ASN A 47 -7.50 -10.65 3.73
C ASN A 47 -8.78 -9.89 4.12
N LEU A 48 -8.76 -8.56 4.07
CA LEU A 48 -9.93 -7.71 4.31
C LEU A 48 -10.84 -7.57 3.09
N ALA A 49 -10.38 -7.90 1.88
CA ALA A 49 -11.17 -7.69 0.67
C ALA A 49 -12.54 -8.37 0.73
N ALA A 50 -12.61 -9.59 1.27
CA ALA A 50 -13.88 -10.31 1.43
C ALA A 50 -14.82 -9.64 2.46
N SER A 51 -14.28 -9.05 3.53
CA SER A 51 -15.09 -8.41 4.58
C SER A 51 -15.61 -7.02 4.19
N LEU A 52 -15.04 -6.42 3.14
CA LEU A 52 -15.51 -5.15 2.57
C LEU A 52 -16.73 -5.32 1.65
N GLN A 53 -17.12 -6.55 1.33
CA GLN A 53 -18.34 -6.79 0.59
C GLN A 53 -19.56 -6.56 1.48
N VAL A 54 -20.46 -5.68 1.06
CA VAL A 54 -21.67 -5.35 1.82
C VAL A 54 -22.81 -6.27 1.37
N THR A 55 -23.43 -6.95 2.33
CA THR A 55 -24.65 -7.72 2.10
C THR A 55 -25.89 -6.83 2.31
N PRO A 56 -26.97 -7.06 1.56
CA PRO A 56 -28.19 -6.28 1.72
C PRO A 56 -28.82 -6.53 3.09
N PRO A 57 -29.16 -5.46 3.85
CA PRO A 57 -29.73 -5.61 5.19
C PRO A 57 -31.17 -6.16 5.18
N ALA A 58 -31.87 -6.05 4.05
CA ALA A 58 -33.19 -6.60 3.82
C ALA A 58 -33.40 -6.97 2.34
N GLY A 59 -34.50 -7.65 2.03
CA GLY A 59 -34.82 -8.15 0.68
C GLY A 59 -35.49 -7.13 -0.25
N ASP A 60 -35.71 -5.90 0.20
CA ASP A 60 -36.29 -4.84 -0.62
C ASP A 60 -35.26 -4.27 -1.63
N GLU A 61 -35.76 -3.61 -2.66
CA GLU A 61 -34.93 -3.10 -3.76
C GLU A 61 -33.96 -2.00 -3.30
N VAL A 62 -34.31 -1.20 -2.30
CA VAL A 62 -33.42 -0.16 -1.77
C VAL A 62 -32.22 -0.80 -1.06
N SER A 63 -32.47 -1.79 -0.21
CA SER A 63 -31.42 -2.54 0.49
C SER A 63 -30.46 -3.25 -0.47
N LYS A 64 -30.99 -3.89 -1.53
CA LYS A 64 -30.17 -4.52 -2.58
C LYS A 64 -29.32 -3.50 -3.33
N HIS A 65 -29.94 -2.40 -3.78
CA HIS A 65 -29.23 -1.38 -4.53
C HIS A 65 -28.14 -0.73 -3.69
N ALA A 66 -28.43 -0.40 -2.43
CA ALA A 66 -27.45 0.15 -1.50
C ALA A 66 -26.24 -0.78 -1.32
N ALA A 67 -26.45 -2.08 -1.10
CA ALA A 67 -25.37 -3.06 -0.96
C ALA A 67 -24.49 -3.16 -2.21
N ILE A 68 -25.09 -3.15 -3.41
CA ILE A 68 -24.36 -3.15 -4.69
C ILE A 68 -23.50 -1.90 -4.81
N THR A 69 -24.09 -0.73 -4.58
CA THR A 69 -23.40 0.56 -4.69
C THR A 69 -22.24 0.67 -3.71
N TRP A 70 -22.44 0.30 -2.45
CA TRP A 70 -21.38 0.31 -1.44
C TRP A 70 -20.26 -0.66 -1.77
N THR A 71 -20.59 -1.88 -2.19
CA THR A 71 -19.57 -2.86 -2.61
C THR A 71 -18.76 -2.35 -3.80
N ALA A 72 -19.40 -1.66 -4.75
CA ALA A 72 -18.70 -1.03 -5.87
C ALA A 72 -17.71 0.06 -5.41
N TYR A 73 -18.10 0.96 -4.50
CA TYR A 73 -17.20 1.99 -3.97
C TYR A 73 -16.08 1.44 -3.08
N LEU A 74 -16.32 0.35 -2.35
CA LEU A 74 -15.33 -0.24 -1.46
C LEU A 74 -14.32 -1.11 -2.23
N LEU A 75 -14.79 -1.89 -3.20
CA LEU A 75 -14.00 -2.93 -3.87
C LEU A 75 -14.03 -2.81 -5.40
N GLY A 76 -15.23 -2.75 -5.98
CA GLY A 76 -15.44 -3.08 -7.40
C GLY A 76 -15.00 -2.03 -8.42
N ASN A 77 -15.09 -0.74 -8.10
CA ASN A 77 -14.76 0.34 -9.02
C ASN A 77 -13.24 0.51 -9.14
N GLN A 78 -12.77 1.01 -10.29
CA GLN A 78 -11.35 1.28 -10.50
C GLN A 78 -10.77 2.26 -9.46
N ASP A 79 -11.57 3.24 -9.03
CA ASP A 79 -11.21 4.22 -8.02
C ASP A 79 -11.70 3.86 -6.61
N SER A 80 -12.06 2.59 -6.37
CA SER A 80 -12.54 2.09 -5.08
C SER A 80 -11.53 2.32 -3.96
N HIS A 81 -12.01 2.34 -2.71
CA HIS A 81 -11.15 2.50 -1.54
C HIS A 81 -10.05 1.42 -1.46
N PHE A 82 -10.40 0.17 -1.75
CA PHE A 82 -9.44 -0.92 -1.83
C PHE A 82 -8.34 -0.64 -2.86
N ASN A 83 -8.71 -0.24 -4.08
CA ASN A 83 -7.76 0.04 -5.14
C ASN A 83 -6.85 1.23 -4.80
N ARG A 84 -7.38 2.27 -4.13
CA ARG A 84 -6.56 3.39 -3.66
C ARG A 84 -5.55 2.96 -2.59
N LEU A 85 -5.94 2.10 -1.65
CA LEU A 85 -5.02 1.57 -0.63
C LEU A 85 -3.95 0.68 -1.25
N MET A 86 -4.30 -0.15 -2.23
CA MET A 86 -3.33 -0.94 -3.01
C MET A 86 -2.33 -0.03 -3.75
N GLN A 87 -2.79 1.08 -4.35
CA GLN A 87 -1.88 2.06 -4.97
C GLN A 87 -0.92 2.70 -3.96
N TYR A 88 -1.35 2.94 -2.71
CA TYR A 88 -0.43 3.41 -1.67
C TYR A 88 0.62 2.36 -1.33
N VAL A 89 0.23 1.08 -1.23
CA VAL A 89 1.19 -0.02 -1.06
C VAL A 89 2.19 -0.05 -2.22
N ASP A 90 1.74 0.06 -3.46
CA ASP A 90 2.62 0.09 -4.64
C ASP A 90 3.62 1.26 -4.59
N ASN A 91 3.20 2.42 -4.08
CA ASN A 91 4.09 3.56 -3.90
C ASN A 91 5.16 3.31 -2.84
N VAL A 92 4.84 2.58 -1.77
CA VAL A 92 5.81 2.14 -0.75
C VAL A 92 6.78 1.11 -1.33
N VAL A 93 6.31 0.20 -2.19
CA VAL A 93 7.20 -0.74 -2.91
C VAL A 93 8.19 0.01 -3.81
N LYS A 94 7.71 0.99 -4.57
CA LYS A 94 8.57 1.85 -5.41
C LYS A 94 9.63 2.60 -4.60
N LEU A 95 9.30 3.03 -3.38
CA LEU A 95 10.29 3.61 -2.47
C LEU A 95 11.39 2.59 -2.11
N GLY A 96 11.03 1.34 -1.83
CA GLY A 96 12.00 0.26 -1.61
C GLY A 96 12.88 -0.04 -2.85
N GLU A 97 12.33 0.10 -4.05
CA GLU A 97 13.09 0.00 -5.31
C GLU A 97 14.09 1.15 -5.44
N GLN A 98 13.66 2.39 -5.19
CA GLN A 98 14.53 3.57 -5.19
C GLN A 98 15.67 3.48 -4.16
N LEU A 99 15.43 2.85 -3.01
CA LEU A 99 16.50 2.56 -2.04
C LEU A 99 17.48 1.51 -2.55
N GLY A 100 17.03 0.54 -3.34
CA GLY A 100 17.91 -0.38 -4.05
C GLY A 100 18.82 0.36 -5.04
N GLU A 101 18.27 1.31 -5.79
CA GLU A 101 19.04 2.18 -6.69
C GLU A 101 20.08 3.02 -5.94
N ALA A 102 19.70 3.59 -4.79
CA ALA A 102 20.63 4.31 -3.93
C ALA A 102 21.74 3.40 -3.38
N ALA A 103 21.41 2.16 -2.99
CA ALA A 103 22.40 1.18 -2.55
C ALA A 103 23.46 0.88 -3.62
N ARG A 104 23.07 0.82 -4.90
CA ARG A 104 24.04 0.68 -6.01
C ARG A 104 25.04 1.83 -6.06
N GLN A 105 24.58 3.06 -5.79
CA GLN A 105 25.45 4.23 -5.74
C GLN A 105 26.42 4.19 -4.56
N TYR A 106 26.08 3.47 -3.48
CA TYR A 106 26.95 3.21 -2.34
C TYR A 106 27.90 2.00 -2.53
N GLY A 107 27.81 1.29 -3.65
CA GLY A 107 28.72 0.20 -4.00
C GLY A 107 28.22 -1.21 -3.66
N TYR A 108 26.96 -1.37 -3.25
CA TYR A 108 26.35 -2.69 -3.08
C TYR A 108 26.13 -3.39 -4.42
N THR A 109 26.29 -4.71 -4.45
CA THR A 109 26.02 -5.51 -5.64
C THR A 109 24.52 -5.81 -5.80
N ASP A 110 24.10 -6.15 -7.02
CA ASP A 110 22.72 -6.55 -7.29
C ASP A 110 22.31 -7.78 -6.46
N GLU A 111 23.26 -8.69 -6.18
CA GLU A 111 23.04 -9.85 -5.31
C GLU A 111 22.75 -9.44 -3.86
N GLU A 112 23.52 -8.50 -3.30
CA GLU A 112 23.32 -8.00 -1.93
C GLU A 112 21.98 -7.26 -1.80
N ILE A 113 21.64 -6.45 -2.80
CA ILE A 113 20.36 -5.74 -2.87
C ILE A 113 19.20 -6.75 -2.96
N SER A 114 19.33 -7.77 -3.80
CA SER A 114 18.29 -8.81 -3.93
C SER A 114 18.13 -9.61 -2.63
N ALA A 115 19.24 -10.02 -2.03
CA ALA A 115 19.27 -10.77 -0.77
C ALA A 115 18.64 -10.00 0.40
N SER A 116 18.78 -8.66 0.43
CA SER A 116 18.25 -7.81 1.51
C SER A 116 16.73 -7.98 1.74
N PHE A 117 15.97 -8.33 0.71
CA PHE A 117 14.54 -8.58 0.81
C PHE A 117 14.17 -10.07 0.84
N GLN A 118 14.90 -10.91 0.10
CA GLN A 118 14.62 -12.36 0.06
C GLN A 118 14.81 -13.05 1.41
N LEU A 119 15.71 -12.56 2.27
CA LEU A 119 15.97 -13.16 3.58
C LEU A 119 14.71 -13.27 4.47
N THR A 120 13.72 -12.40 4.28
CA THR A 120 12.45 -12.43 5.02
C THR A 120 11.47 -13.48 4.48
N ARG A 121 11.53 -13.79 3.18
CA ARG A 121 10.62 -14.77 2.53
C ARG A 121 10.91 -16.22 2.93
N GLY A 122 12.15 -16.52 3.33
CA GLY A 122 12.57 -17.87 3.74
C GLY A 122 12.45 -18.16 5.25
N ALA A 123 12.08 -17.17 6.06
CA ALA A 123 11.94 -17.31 7.51
C ALA A 123 10.47 -17.48 7.90
N LYS A 124 9.84 -18.59 7.50
CA LYS A 124 8.55 -19.05 8.03
C LYS A 124 8.48 -20.56 8.05
#